data_AF-A0A132A9N8-F1
#
_entry.id   AF-A0A132A9N8-F1
#
_cell.length_a   1.000
_cell.length_b   1.000
_cell.length_c   1.000
_cell.angle_alpha   90.00
_cell.angle_beta   90.00
_cell.angle_gamma   90.00
#
_symmetry.space_group_name_H-M   'P 1'
#
loop_
_entity.id
_entity.type
_entity.pdbx_description
1 polymer ?
#
loop_
_entity_poly.entity_id
_entity_poly.type
_entity_poly.pdbx_seq_one_letter_code
_entity_poly.pdbx_strand_id
1 'polypeptide(L)'
;MNDYDIENDRSNHLEIYGDSDEDTEDASETGSTKYINELSFEHDLDEYDSNFEIKEQIYKDKLAVLKEQLVQLEHKKHPDYVKHLAVLDKEHEDRLFFIYCTKKLEEDLIEKEYCFEESAAEKEFEERKMEIKENLLSDLEEKKKINENDSNIELISDPSETKTLTTRKLRRRPNDPIPLPDRRRRASPAQINFLLDENIITEDVKAVNRLLSASTKSAQKNSLTSNKNQNNHHQNHNNDHDDGEHQTKLIEAKIECGKLFCDKKWFHRGQNVFIESPDGSLEPSIILHIGTNDIIVKRYSDSQRIKITLNDLMTKKFSFQKKW
;
A
#
# COMPACT_ATOMS: atom_id res chain seq x y z
N MET A 1 12.45 -38.90 -20.04
CA MET A 1 12.55 -38.86 -21.50
C MET A 1 12.19 -37.45 -21.92
N ASN A 2 13.24 -36.75 -22.37
CA ASN A 2 13.36 -35.39 -22.91
C ASN A 2 13.37 -34.21 -21.94
N ASP A 3 14.59 -33.99 -21.45
CA ASP A 3 15.23 -32.73 -21.05
C ASP A 3 15.25 -31.70 -22.20
N TYR A 4 15.19 -30.41 -21.87
CA TYR A 4 15.96 -29.35 -22.54
C TYR A 4 16.14 -28.17 -21.57
N ASP A 5 17.31 -28.17 -20.92
CA ASP A 5 17.96 -27.01 -20.31
C ASP A 5 18.50 -26.06 -21.38
N ILE A 6 18.28 -24.75 -21.21
CA ILE A 6 19.14 -23.71 -21.80
C ILE A 6 19.35 -22.64 -20.74
N GLU A 7 20.45 -22.76 -20.00
CA GLU A 7 21.11 -21.67 -19.30
C GLU A 7 21.69 -20.69 -20.33
N ASN A 8 21.59 -19.39 -20.07
CA ASN A 8 22.37 -18.39 -20.79
C ASN A 8 22.99 -17.42 -19.79
N ASP A 9 24.18 -17.79 -19.33
CA ASP A 9 25.16 -16.93 -18.69
C ASP A 9 25.50 -15.73 -19.58
N ARG A 10 25.37 -14.52 -19.04
CA ARG A 10 26.07 -13.36 -19.59
C ARG A 10 26.56 -12.43 -18.49
N SER A 11 27.49 -12.96 -17.70
CA SER A 11 28.41 -12.17 -16.90
C SER A 11 29.45 -11.56 -17.83
N ASN A 12 29.44 -10.23 -18.02
CA ASN A 12 30.50 -9.52 -18.75
C ASN A 12 31.12 -8.47 -17.83
N HIS A 13 32.13 -8.97 -17.14
CA HIS A 13 33.21 -8.35 -16.40
C HIS A 13 33.81 -7.15 -17.16
N LEU A 14 33.66 -5.93 -16.63
CA LEU A 14 34.41 -4.75 -17.08
C LEU A 14 35.52 -4.47 -16.05
N GLU A 15 36.66 -5.11 -16.25
CA GLU A 15 37.91 -4.80 -15.54
C GLU A 15 38.61 -3.62 -16.24
N ILE A 16 38.78 -2.52 -15.52
CA ILE A 16 39.65 -1.41 -15.88
C ILE A 16 40.92 -1.57 -15.05
N TYR A 17 41.98 -2.09 -15.66
CA TYR A 17 43.35 -2.00 -15.17
C TYR A 17 44.21 -1.39 -16.27
N GLY A 18 44.99 -0.38 -15.90
CA GLY A 18 45.91 0.31 -16.79
C GLY A 18 46.71 1.34 -16.03
N ASP A 19 47.44 0.88 -15.02
CA ASP A 19 48.51 1.63 -14.37
C ASP A 19 49.79 0.82 -14.56
N SER A 20 50.75 1.36 -15.31
CA SER A 20 52.09 0.81 -15.47
C SER A 20 53.03 1.93 -15.96
N ASP A 21 53.59 2.65 -15.00
CA ASP A 21 54.86 3.36 -15.14
C ASP A 21 55.99 2.32 -15.30
N GLU A 22 56.85 2.48 -16.31
CA GLU A 22 58.26 2.10 -16.16
C GLU A 22 59.18 2.89 -17.11
N ASP A 23 60.13 3.55 -16.48
CA ASP A 23 61.19 4.43 -16.98
C ASP A 23 62.32 3.67 -17.71
N THR A 24 62.97 4.37 -18.64
CA THR A 24 64.43 4.37 -18.92
C THR A 24 65.12 3.06 -19.31
N GLU A 25 65.79 3.03 -20.47
CA GLU A 25 67.25 2.87 -20.57
C GLU A 25 67.71 3.13 -22.01
N ASP A 26 68.76 3.94 -22.08
CA ASP A 26 69.57 4.35 -23.22
C ASP A 26 70.47 3.20 -23.68
N ALA A 27 70.67 3.02 -25.00
CA ALA A 27 71.96 2.67 -25.60
C ALA A 27 71.83 2.28 -27.08
N SER A 28 72.48 3.10 -27.92
CA SER A 28 73.35 2.74 -29.06
C SER A 28 73.02 3.44 -30.38
N GLU A 29 73.43 4.71 -30.46
CA GLU A 29 73.87 5.32 -31.71
C GLU A 29 75.06 4.53 -32.27
N THR A 30 74.80 3.61 -33.20
CA THR A 30 75.86 3.08 -34.08
C THR A 30 75.76 3.80 -35.41
N GLY A 31 76.55 4.86 -35.55
CA GLY A 31 76.68 5.62 -36.78
C GLY A 31 77.21 4.75 -37.93
N SER A 32 76.29 4.27 -38.77
CA SER A 32 76.56 3.76 -40.12
C SER A 32 75.23 3.52 -40.82
N THR A 33 74.68 4.52 -41.50
CA THR A 33 73.86 4.42 -42.75
C THR A 33 73.36 5.82 -43.14
N LYS A 34 74.28 6.76 -43.38
CA LYS A 34 73.96 8.08 -43.96
C LYS A 34 73.90 8.06 -45.50
N TYR A 35 73.84 6.89 -46.14
CA TYR A 35 73.91 6.72 -47.59
C TYR A 35 72.97 5.64 -48.16
N ILE A 36 71.84 5.34 -47.50
CA ILE A 36 70.76 4.49 -48.07
C ILE A 36 69.39 5.23 -48.03
N ASN A 37 69.33 6.45 -47.49
CA ASN A 37 68.07 7.13 -47.14
C ASN A 37 67.44 8.00 -48.23
N GLU A 38 67.96 8.04 -49.46
CA GLU A 38 67.36 8.87 -50.54
C GLU A 38 66.49 8.09 -51.53
N LEU A 39 66.51 6.75 -51.51
CA LEU A 39 65.62 5.91 -52.35
C LEU A 39 64.46 5.27 -51.58
N SER A 40 64.41 5.39 -50.25
CA SER A 40 63.34 4.81 -49.41
C SER A 40 62.23 5.81 -49.08
N PHE A 41 62.43 7.11 -49.35
CA PHE A 41 61.46 8.16 -49.01
C PHE A 41 60.31 8.29 -50.02
N GLU A 42 60.49 7.82 -51.26
CA GLU A 42 59.40 7.79 -52.25
C GLU A 42 58.37 6.69 -51.93
N HIS A 43 58.79 5.56 -51.35
CA HIS A 43 57.88 4.44 -51.11
C HIS A 43 56.91 4.69 -49.94
N ASP A 44 57.36 5.41 -48.90
CA ASP A 44 56.54 5.75 -47.72
C ASP A 44 55.50 6.86 -48.02
N LEU A 45 55.71 7.67 -49.05
CA LEU A 45 54.79 8.76 -49.46
C LEU A 45 53.57 8.22 -50.20
N ASP A 46 53.77 7.23 -51.07
CA ASP A 46 52.69 6.55 -51.81
C ASP A 46 51.81 5.68 -50.88
N GLU A 47 52.40 5.06 -49.85
CA GLU A 47 51.66 4.30 -48.83
C GLU A 47 50.89 5.23 -47.87
N TYR A 48 51.43 6.43 -47.57
CA TYR A 48 50.74 7.46 -46.80
C TYR A 48 49.52 8.02 -47.55
N ASP A 49 49.66 8.28 -48.86
CA ASP A 49 48.59 8.77 -49.72
C ASP A 49 47.49 7.71 -49.94
N SER A 50 47.89 6.45 -50.14
CA SER A 50 46.96 5.31 -50.21
C SER A 50 46.19 5.10 -48.91
N ASN A 51 46.86 5.19 -47.75
CA ASN A 51 46.20 5.10 -46.44
C ASN A 51 45.24 6.27 -46.19
N PHE A 52 45.57 7.46 -46.69
CA PHE A 52 44.71 8.63 -46.62
C PHE A 52 43.46 8.44 -47.50
N GLU A 53 43.62 7.98 -48.74
CA GLU A 53 42.51 7.70 -49.67
C GLU A 53 41.58 6.61 -49.13
N ILE A 54 42.13 5.54 -48.54
CA ILE A 54 41.33 4.48 -47.89
C ILE A 54 40.54 5.04 -46.70
N LYS A 55 41.15 5.88 -45.86
CA LYS A 55 40.46 6.53 -44.73
C LYS A 55 39.37 7.49 -45.22
N GLU A 56 39.62 8.24 -46.28
CA GLU A 56 38.64 9.13 -46.89
C GLU A 56 37.47 8.35 -47.49
N GLN A 57 37.73 7.22 -48.14
CA GLN A 57 36.70 6.34 -48.67
C GLN A 57 35.85 5.73 -47.55
N ILE A 58 36.47 5.22 -46.48
CA ILE A 58 35.75 4.73 -45.29
C ILE A 58 34.90 5.83 -44.67
N TYR A 59 35.39 7.07 -44.62
CA TYR A 59 34.62 8.20 -44.12
C TYR A 59 33.40 8.50 -44.99
N LYS A 60 33.58 8.55 -46.32
CA LYS A 60 32.48 8.75 -47.29
C LYS A 60 31.44 7.63 -47.18
N ASP A 61 31.87 6.37 -47.05
CA ASP A 61 31.00 5.22 -46.90
C ASP A 61 30.23 5.26 -45.57
N LYS A 62 30.90 5.56 -44.45
CA LYS A 62 30.24 5.78 -43.16
C LYS A 62 29.22 6.90 -43.22
N LEU A 63 29.55 8.01 -43.87
CA LEU A 63 28.65 9.14 -44.04
C LEU A 63 27.43 8.77 -44.91
N ALA A 64 27.62 7.96 -45.95
CA ALA A 64 26.54 7.46 -46.79
C ALA A 64 25.59 6.55 -46.00
N VAL A 65 26.12 5.62 -45.21
CA VAL A 65 25.32 4.74 -44.33
C VAL A 65 24.53 5.56 -43.31
N LEU A 66 25.13 6.57 -42.68
CA LEU A 66 24.44 7.42 -41.72
C LEU A 66 23.32 8.25 -42.38
N LYS A 67 23.56 8.78 -43.59
CA LYS A 67 22.53 9.47 -44.37
C LYS A 67 21.38 8.54 -44.73
N GLU A 68 21.69 7.30 -45.12
CA GLU A 68 20.67 6.30 -45.42
C GLU A 68 19.85 5.93 -44.17
N GLN A 69 20.49 5.71 -43.03
CA GLN A 69 19.80 5.46 -41.76
C GLN A 69 18.90 6.63 -41.35
N LEU A 70 19.32 7.88 -41.58
CA LEU A 70 18.51 9.06 -41.32
C LEU A 70 17.25 9.07 -42.20
N VAL A 71 17.40 8.80 -43.50
CA VAL A 71 16.25 8.66 -44.42
C VAL A 71 15.34 7.51 -43.99
N GLN A 72 15.91 6.37 -43.58
CA GLN A 72 15.12 5.24 -43.06
C GLN A 72 14.37 5.60 -41.78
N LEU A 73 14.94 6.40 -40.89
CA LEU A 73 14.28 6.89 -39.68
C LEU A 73 13.18 7.91 -40.00
N GLU A 74 13.41 8.84 -40.93
CA GLU A 74 12.42 9.82 -41.40
C GLU A 74 11.18 9.11 -41.97
N HIS A 75 11.41 8.04 -42.74
CA HIS A 75 10.34 7.19 -43.27
C HIS A 75 9.84 6.14 -42.28
N LYS A 76 10.33 6.12 -41.02
CA LYS A 76 9.94 5.17 -39.96
C LYS A 76 10.18 3.69 -40.30
N LYS A 77 11.15 3.40 -41.16
CA LYS A 77 11.52 2.05 -41.64
C LYS A 77 12.82 1.52 -41.05
N HIS A 78 13.55 2.31 -40.27
CA HIS A 78 14.79 1.86 -39.65
C HIS A 78 14.55 0.58 -38.83
N PRO A 79 15.32 -0.50 -39.03
CA PRO A 79 15.03 -1.82 -38.47
C PRO A 79 14.93 -1.80 -36.94
N ASP A 80 15.80 -1.05 -36.27
CA ASP A 80 15.74 -0.97 -34.80
C ASP A 80 14.54 -0.18 -34.30
N TYR A 81 14.11 0.87 -35.02
CA TYR A 81 12.90 1.61 -34.67
C TYR A 81 11.66 0.70 -34.79
N VAL A 82 11.55 -0.04 -35.90
CA VAL A 82 10.45 -0.97 -36.15
C VAL A 82 10.42 -2.08 -35.10
N LYS A 83 11.59 -2.63 -34.70
CA LYS A 83 11.66 -3.62 -33.62
C LYS A 83 11.16 -3.05 -32.29
N HIS A 84 11.56 -1.84 -31.91
CA HIS A 84 11.10 -1.22 -30.67
C HIS A 84 9.59 -0.93 -30.71
N LEU A 85 9.05 -0.48 -31.84
CA LEU A 85 7.61 -0.33 -32.02
C LEU A 85 6.87 -1.67 -31.83
N ALA A 86 7.35 -2.75 -32.45
CA ALA A 86 6.70 -4.06 -32.33
C ALA A 86 6.71 -4.58 -30.88
N VAL A 87 7.77 -4.32 -30.12
CA VAL A 87 7.83 -4.64 -28.69
C VAL A 87 6.82 -3.80 -27.91
N LEU A 88 6.74 -2.49 -28.18
CA LEU A 88 5.81 -1.59 -27.50
C LEU A 88 4.35 -1.93 -27.80
N ASP A 89 4.03 -2.27 -29.06
CA ASP A 89 2.69 -2.70 -29.47
C ASP A 89 2.30 -3.98 -28.74
N LYS A 90 3.22 -4.94 -28.65
CA LYS A 90 3.00 -6.17 -27.89
C LYS A 90 2.79 -5.90 -26.40
N GLU A 91 3.60 -5.05 -25.78
CA GLU A 91 3.43 -4.68 -24.36
C GLU A 91 2.08 -4.00 -24.12
N HIS A 92 1.64 -3.16 -25.05
CA HIS A 92 0.33 -2.52 -25.00
C HIS A 92 -0.81 -3.55 -25.12
N GLU A 93 -0.72 -4.50 -26.06
CA GLU A 93 -1.69 -5.59 -26.19
C GLU A 93 -1.75 -6.46 -24.92
N ASP A 94 -0.59 -6.85 -24.38
CA ASP A 94 -0.48 -7.62 -23.14
C ASP A 94 -1.09 -6.87 -21.96
N ARG A 95 -0.88 -5.54 -21.89
CA ARG A 95 -1.48 -4.69 -20.86
C ARG A 95 -3.00 -4.61 -20.99
N LEU A 96 -3.53 -4.46 -22.20
CA LEU A 96 -4.98 -4.47 -22.42
C LEU A 96 -5.59 -5.81 -22.03
N PHE A 97 -4.93 -6.92 -22.40
CA PHE A 97 -5.35 -8.26 -22.03
C PHE A 97 -5.37 -8.44 -20.50
N PHE A 98 -4.30 -8.03 -19.82
CA PHE A 98 -4.21 -8.09 -18.36
C PHE A 98 -5.31 -7.28 -17.67
N ILE A 99 -5.59 -6.07 -18.15
CA ILE A 99 -6.66 -5.21 -17.63
C ILE A 99 -8.01 -5.90 -17.80
N TYR A 100 -8.28 -6.46 -18.98
CA TYR A 100 -9.53 -7.18 -19.27
C TYR A 100 -9.70 -8.40 -18.33
N CYS A 101 -8.67 -9.23 -18.19
CA CYS A 101 -8.70 -10.39 -17.31
C CYS A 101 -8.92 -9.99 -15.84
N THR A 102 -8.24 -8.93 -15.39
CA THR A 102 -8.37 -8.41 -14.03
C THR A 102 -9.78 -7.90 -13.77
N LYS A 103 -10.32 -7.08 -14.68
CA LYS A 103 -11.68 -6.57 -14.60
C LYS A 103 -12.69 -7.71 -14.49
N LYS A 104 -12.59 -8.73 -15.35
CA LYS A 104 -13.50 -9.88 -15.35
C LYS A 104 -13.43 -10.65 -14.02
N LEU A 105 -12.23 -10.86 -13.49
CA LEU A 105 -12.05 -11.53 -12.20
C LEU A 105 -12.65 -10.72 -11.06
N GLU A 106 -12.50 -9.40 -11.09
CA GLU A 106 -13.07 -8.49 -10.08
C GLU A 106 -14.60 -8.48 -10.14
N GLU A 107 -15.18 -8.47 -11.33
CA GLU A 107 -16.64 -8.65 -11.55
C GLU A 107 -17.13 -9.97 -10.95
N ASP A 108 -16.45 -11.09 -11.24
CA ASP A 108 -16.81 -12.42 -10.69
C ASP A 108 -16.71 -12.47 -9.16
N LEU A 109 -15.77 -11.73 -8.55
CA LEU A 109 -15.63 -11.66 -7.09
C LEU A 109 -16.74 -10.83 -6.46
N ILE A 110 -17.08 -9.69 -7.05
CA ILE A 110 -18.18 -8.83 -6.59
C ILE A 110 -19.50 -9.59 -6.66
N GLU A 111 -19.76 -10.33 -7.73
CA GLU A 111 -20.98 -11.13 -7.86
C GLU A 111 -21.06 -12.22 -6.79
N LYS A 112 -19.95 -12.91 -6.50
CA LYS A 112 -19.91 -13.90 -5.41
C LYS A 112 -20.12 -13.29 -4.03
N GLU A 113 -19.51 -12.13 -3.76
CA GLU A 113 -19.69 -11.41 -2.49
C GLU A 113 -21.15 -10.97 -2.33
N TYR A 114 -21.76 -10.45 -3.40
CA TYR A 114 -23.17 -10.09 -3.42
C TYR A 114 -24.08 -11.28 -3.11
N CYS A 115 -23.91 -12.43 -3.78
CA CYS A 115 -24.71 -13.62 -3.51
C CYS A 115 -24.52 -14.16 -2.08
N PHE A 116 -23.29 -14.07 -1.55
CA PHE A 116 -23.01 -14.49 -0.18
C PHE A 116 -23.73 -13.59 0.84
N GLU A 117 -23.67 -12.27 0.64
CA GLU A 117 -24.32 -11.29 1.52
C GLU A 117 -25.85 -11.40 1.46
N GLU A 118 -26.42 -11.60 0.26
CA GLU A 118 -27.86 -11.84 0.08
C GLU A 118 -28.32 -13.08 0.86
N SER A 119 -27.61 -14.20 0.73
CA SER A 119 -27.93 -15.43 1.46
C SER A 119 -27.75 -15.27 2.98
N ALA A 120 -26.74 -14.52 3.42
CA ALA A 120 -26.53 -14.23 4.83
C ALA A 120 -27.69 -13.38 5.41
N ALA A 121 -28.14 -12.36 4.68
CA ALA A 121 -29.26 -11.51 5.08
C ALA A 121 -30.58 -12.28 5.14
N GLU A 122 -30.85 -13.15 4.15
CA GLU A 122 -32.03 -14.03 4.17
C GLU A 122 -32.01 -14.97 5.38
N LYS A 123 -30.86 -15.58 5.66
CA LYS A 123 -30.69 -16.47 6.80
C LYS A 123 -30.90 -15.73 8.12
N GLU A 124 -30.31 -14.55 8.28
CA GLU A 124 -30.46 -13.72 9.49
C GLU A 124 -31.92 -13.28 9.71
N PHE A 125 -32.64 -12.98 8.63
CA PHE A 125 -34.07 -12.67 8.68
C PHE A 125 -34.90 -13.86 9.18
N GLU A 126 -34.68 -15.07 8.63
CA GLU A 126 -35.40 -16.26 9.08
C GLU A 126 -35.02 -16.65 10.52
N GLU A 127 -33.76 -16.50 10.92
CA GLU A 127 -33.31 -16.71 12.31
C GLU A 127 -34.03 -15.77 13.29
N ARG A 128 -34.08 -14.46 13.01
CA ARG A 128 -34.82 -13.50 13.85
C ARG A 128 -36.31 -13.80 13.92
N LYS A 129 -36.90 -14.19 12.79
CA LYS A 129 -38.32 -14.57 12.73
C LYS A 129 -38.61 -15.81 13.56
N MET A 130 -37.71 -16.79 13.58
CA MET A 130 -37.80 -17.96 14.46
C MET A 130 -37.63 -17.56 15.94
N GLU A 131 -36.62 -16.75 16.25
CA GLU A 131 -36.36 -16.24 17.61
C GLU A 131 -37.60 -15.54 18.21
N ILE A 132 -38.24 -14.64 17.45
CA ILE A 132 -39.45 -13.94 17.91
C ILE A 132 -40.61 -14.92 18.16
N LYS A 133 -40.76 -15.93 17.31
CA LYS A 133 -41.80 -16.96 17.51
C LYS A 133 -41.52 -17.78 18.76
N GLU A 134 -40.29 -18.24 18.97
CA GLU A 134 -39.88 -19.01 20.15
C GLU A 134 -40.05 -18.20 21.44
N ASN A 135 -39.64 -16.93 21.43
CA ASN A 135 -39.86 -16.00 22.55
C ASN A 135 -41.35 -15.85 22.88
N LEU A 136 -42.21 -15.65 21.86
CA LEU A 136 -43.65 -15.55 22.07
C LEU A 136 -44.26 -16.85 22.62
N LEU A 137 -43.82 -18.01 22.13
CA LEU A 137 -44.23 -19.31 22.66
C LEU A 137 -43.82 -19.45 24.12
N SER A 138 -42.57 -19.11 24.46
CA SER A 138 -42.06 -19.17 25.83
C SER A 138 -42.85 -18.26 26.79
N ASP A 139 -43.14 -17.03 26.38
CA ASP A 139 -43.95 -16.08 27.15
C ASP A 139 -45.37 -16.62 27.41
N LEU A 140 -45.98 -17.29 26.43
CA LEU A 140 -47.30 -17.89 26.57
C LEU A 140 -47.27 -19.12 27.50
N GLU A 141 -46.24 -19.94 27.42
CA GLU A 141 -46.03 -21.08 28.33
C GLU A 141 -45.80 -20.62 29.78
N GLU A 142 -44.99 -19.56 29.99
CA GLU A 142 -44.78 -18.97 31.31
C GLU A 142 -46.10 -18.40 31.87
N LYS A 143 -46.87 -17.66 31.07
CA LYS A 143 -48.19 -17.16 31.47
C LYS A 143 -49.16 -18.28 31.84
N LYS A 144 -49.18 -19.37 31.05
CA LYS A 144 -49.99 -20.56 31.35
C LYS A 144 -49.56 -21.17 32.68
N LYS A 145 -48.26 -21.32 32.92
CA LYS A 145 -47.72 -21.86 34.18
C LYS A 145 -48.05 -20.99 35.38
N ILE A 146 -47.95 -19.65 35.26
CA ILE A 146 -48.34 -18.71 36.31
C ILE A 146 -49.83 -18.88 36.63
N ASN A 147 -50.69 -18.90 35.60
CA ASN A 147 -52.13 -19.06 35.78
C ASN A 147 -52.51 -20.41 36.42
N GLU A 148 -51.87 -21.50 36.02
CA GLU A 148 -52.04 -22.82 36.65
C GLU A 148 -51.59 -22.80 38.12
N ASN A 149 -50.47 -22.14 38.42
CA ASN A 149 -49.94 -22.05 39.78
C ASN A 149 -50.81 -21.17 40.68
N ASP A 150 -51.31 -20.04 40.17
CA ASP A 150 -52.24 -19.14 40.87
C ASP A 150 -53.59 -19.85 41.12
N SER A 151 -54.13 -20.55 40.12
CA SER A 151 -55.36 -21.35 40.27
C SER A 151 -55.19 -22.49 41.30
N ASN A 152 -54.01 -23.11 41.37
CA ASN A 152 -53.71 -24.14 42.36
C ASN A 152 -53.57 -23.56 43.78
N ILE A 153 -53.00 -22.35 43.94
CA ILE A 153 -52.92 -21.64 45.23
C ILE A 153 -54.31 -21.24 45.73
N GLU A 154 -55.21 -20.79 44.85
CA GLU A 154 -56.60 -20.44 45.21
C GLU A 154 -57.42 -21.67 45.64
N LEU A 155 -57.14 -22.86 45.10
CA LEU A 155 -57.79 -24.12 45.48
C LEU A 155 -57.24 -24.72 46.79
N ILE A 156 -56.01 -24.41 47.18
CA ILE A 156 -55.37 -24.91 48.43
C ILE A 156 -55.54 -23.92 49.59
N SER A 157 -55.78 -22.63 49.31
CA SER A 157 -56.01 -21.62 50.35
C SER A 157 -57.44 -21.68 50.90
N ASP A 158 -57.62 -22.45 51.96
CA ASP A 158 -58.80 -22.38 52.83
C ASP A 158 -59.01 -20.92 53.31
N PRO A 159 -60.15 -20.26 53.00
CA PRO A 159 -60.37 -18.85 53.33
C PRO A 159 -60.50 -18.61 54.85
N SER A 160 -60.45 -19.64 55.68
CA SER A 160 -60.54 -19.52 57.13
C SER A 160 -59.21 -19.24 57.86
N GLU A 161 -58.05 -19.30 57.20
CA GLU A 161 -56.75 -19.05 57.85
C GLU A 161 -56.14 -17.69 57.51
N THR A 162 -56.47 -16.66 58.31
CA THR A 162 -55.63 -15.46 58.43
C THR A 162 -54.30 -15.84 59.09
N LYS A 163 -53.29 -16.19 58.28
CA LYS A 163 -51.96 -16.51 58.79
C LYS A 163 -51.32 -15.26 59.38
N THR A 164 -51.11 -15.29 60.69
CA THR A 164 -50.28 -14.33 61.40
C THR A 164 -48.88 -14.30 60.75
N LEU A 165 -48.43 -13.10 60.37
CA LEU A 165 -47.09 -12.90 59.83
C LEU A 165 -46.06 -13.13 60.95
N THR A 166 -45.65 -14.38 61.14
CA THR A 166 -44.67 -14.75 62.18
C THR A 166 -43.29 -14.24 61.78
N THR A 167 -42.93 -13.05 62.25
CA THR A 167 -41.58 -12.51 62.05
C THR A 167 -40.61 -13.19 63.02
N ARG A 168 -40.03 -14.32 62.60
CA ARG A 168 -38.86 -14.90 63.30
C ARG A 168 -37.67 -13.97 63.11
N LYS A 169 -37.38 -13.16 64.14
CA LYS A 169 -36.16 -12.34 64.19
C LYS A 169 -34.95 -13.26 64.31
N LEU A 170 -34.25 -13.48 63.19
CA LEU A 170 -32.87 -13.98 63.21
C LEU A 170 -31.99 -12.89 63.84
N ARG A 171 -31.37 -13.21 64.99
CA ARG A 171 -30.36 -12.35 65.61
C ARG A 171 -29.16 -12.28 64.67
N ARG A 172 -28.95 -11.12 64.04
CA ARG A 172 -27.79 -10.85 63.18
C ARG A 172 -26.53 -10.77 64.03
N ARG A 173 -25.38 -11.20 63.49
CA ARG A 173 -24.08 -10.96 64.14
C ARG A 173 -23.75 -9.46 64.02
N PRO A 174 -23.14 -8.83 65.04
CA PRO A 174 -22.88 -7.39 65.04
C PRO A 174 -22.04 -6.86 63.87
N ASN A 175 -21.34 -7.74 63.15
CA ASN A 175 -20.42 -7.37 62.07
C ASN A 175 -20.92 -7.77 60.67
N ASP A 176 -22.20 -8.12 60.51
CA ASP A 176 -22.75 -8.50 59.21
C ASP A 176 -23.29 -7.25 58.47
N PRO A 177 -22.68 -6.84 57.34
CA PRO A 177 -23.09 -5.62 56.65
C PRO A 177 -24.57 -5.68 56.24
N ILE A 178 -25.16 -4.49 56.17
CA ILE A 178 -26.56 -4.31 55.76
C ILE A 178 -26.67 -4.76 54.28
N PRO A 179 -27.62 -5.63 53.91
CA PRO A 179 -27.86 -5.94 52.52
C PRO A 179 -28.32 -4.66 51.84
N LEU A 180 -27.50 -4.15 50.92
CA LEU A 180 -27.84 -3.03 50.07
C LEU A 180 -29.16 -3.34 49.34
N PRO A 181 -30.05 -2.35 49.16
CA PRO A 181 -31.26 -2.54 48.39
C PRO A 181 -30.87 -3.01 47.00
N ASP A 182 -31.25 -4.26 46.72
CA ASP A 182 -31.01 -4.95 45.49
C ASP A 182 -31.71 -4.16 44.38
N ARG A 183 -30.93 -3.32 43.68
CA ARG A 183 -31.35 -2.71 42.42
C ARG A 183 -31.44 -3.86 41.42
N ARG A 184 -32.53 -4.64 41.50
CA ARG A 184 -33.01 -5.48 40.40
C ARG A 184 -33.20 -4.55 39.22
N ARG A 185 -32.16 -4.45 38.39
CA ARG A 185 -32.31 -4.08 36.99
C ARG A 185 -33.24 -5.15 36.43
N ARG A 186 -34.53 -4.82 36.29
CA ARG A 186 -35.37 -5.50 35.32
C ARG A 186 -34.56 -5.51 34.03
N ALA A 187 -34.38 -6.66 33.40
CA ALA A 187 -33.92 -6.70 32.03
C ALA A 187 -34.92 -5.83 31.24
N SER A 188 -34.44 -4.69 30.72
CA SER A 188 -35.27 -3.82 29.91
C SER A 188 -35.72 -4.63 28.70
N PRO A 189 -37.00 -4.56 28.28
CA PRO A 189 -37.39 -5.11 26.99
C PRO A 189 -36.47 -4.51 25.93
N ALA A 190 -36.05 -5.33 24.96
CA ALA A 190 -35.20 -4.95 23.85
C ALA A 190 -35.88 -3.85 23.02
N GLN A 191 -35.76 -2.60 23.46
CA GLN A 191 -36.07 -1.45 22.65
C GLN A 191 -34.90 -1.28 21.69
N ILE A 192 -35.14 -1.63 20.43
CA ILE A 192 -34.27 -1.28 19.32
C ILE A 192 -34.17 0.25 19.33
N ASN A 193 -33.00 0.76 19.69
CA ASN A 193 -32.75 2.19 19.75
C ASN A 193 -32.41 2.64 18.32
N PHE A 194 -33.30 3.39 17.69
CA PHE A 194 -33.07 3.96 16.35
C PHE A 194 -32.10 5.15 16.37
N LEU A 195 -31.73 5.60 17.57
CA LEU A 195 -30.74 6.64 17.76
C LEU A 195 -29.36 6.00 17.86
N LEU A 196 -28.39 6.60 17.18
CA LEU A 196 -26.98 6.25 17.30
C LEU A 196 -26.54 6.40 18.76
N ASP A 197 -25.62 5.54 19.20
CA ASP A 197 -25.01 5.65 20.52
C ASP A 197 -24.38 7.04 20.71
N GLU A 198 -24.56 7.63 21.90
CA GLU A 198 -24.02 8.97 22.21
C GLU A 198 -22.49 9.04 22.03
N ASN A 199 -21.79 7.91 22.15
CA ASN A 199 -20.36 7.82 21.88
C ASN A 199 -20.03 8.06 20.40
N ILE A 200 -20.82 7.51 19.48
CA ILE A 200 -20.65 7.69 18.04
C ILE A 200 -20.99 9.13 17.66
N ILE A 201 -22.11 9.65 18.18
CA ILE A 201 -22.52 11.05 17.95
C ILE A 201 -21.42 12.02 18.45
N THR A 202 -20.85 11.78 19.63
CA THR A 202 -19.78 12.65 20.16
C THR A 202 -18.47 12.52 19.39
N GLU A 203 -18.15 11.35 18.85
CA GLU A 203 -17.00 11.15 17.98
C GLU A 203 -17.17 11.87 16.63
N ASP A 204 -18.32 11.73 16.00
CA ASP A 204 -18.66 12.41 14.75
C ASP A 204 -18.69 13.93 14.93
N VAL A 205 -19.30 14.43 16.00
CA VAL A 205 -19.28 15.86 16.35
C VAL A 205 -17.85 16.34 16.58
N LYS A 206 -16.97 15.54 17.19
CA LYS A 206 -15.54 15.87 17.31
C LYS A 206 -14.84 15.87 15.95
N ALA A 207 -15.15 14.94 15.05
CA ALA A 207 -14.59 14.89 13.71
C ALA A 207 -15.02 16.10 12.87
N VAL A 208 -16.30 16.44 12.91
CA VAL A 208 -16.87 17.65 12.26
C VAL A 208 -16.23 18.91 12.83
N ASN A 209 -16.07 19.01 14.16
CA ASN A 209 -15.40 20.16 14.76
C ASN A 209 -13.92 20.24 14.41
N ARG A 210 -13.21 19.11 14.25
CA ARG A 210 -11.82 19.10 13.75
C ARG A 210 -11.73 19.60 12.30
N LEU A 211 -12.67 19.20 11.45
CA LEU A 211 -12.73 19.67 10.06
C LEU A 211 -13.13 21.15 9.97
N LEU A 212 -14.08 21.61 10.77
CA LEU A 212 -14.46 23.02 10.86
C LEU A 212 -13.33 23.88 11.41
N SER A 213 -12.60 23.40 12.42
CA SER A 213 -11.43 24.11 12.97
C SER A 213 -10.18 24.04 12.07
N ALA A 214 -10.10 23.07 11.16
CA ALA A 214 -9.14 23.07 10.06
C ALA A 214 -9.53 24.06 8.96
N SER A 215 -10.83 24.18 8.65
CA SER A 215 -11.37 25.11 7.65
C SER A 215 -11.25 26.59 8.09
N THR A 216 -11.36 26.88 9.40
CA THR A 216 -11.14 28.25 9.93
C THR A 216 -9.67 28.66 9.98
N LYS A 217 -8.72 27.71 9.99
CA LYS A 217 -7.28 28.01 9.88
C LYS A 217 -6.85 28.35 8.44
N SER A 218 -7.61 27.94 7.43
CA SER A 218 -7.42 28.36 6.03
C SER A 218 -8.08 29.70 5.68
N ALA A 219 -8.95 30.26 6.53
CA ALA A 219 -9.68 31.51 6.28
C ALA A 219 -9.06 32.76 6.93
N GLN A 220 -7.94 32.65 7.66
CA GLN A 220 -7.26 33.77 8.33
C GLN A 220 -6.00 34.31 7.61
N LYS A 221 -5.92 34.18 6.28
CA LYS A 221 -4.85 34.84 5.49
C LYS A 221 -5.32 35.86 4.44
N ASN A 222 -6.60 36.24 4.40
CA ASN A 222 -7.09 37.31 3.53
C ASN A 222 -8.14 38.17 4.22
N SER A 223 -7.70 39.20 4.94
CA SER A 223 -8.28 40.55 4.98
C SER A 223 -7.72 41.32 6.17
N LEU A 224 -7.01 42.41 5.89
CA LEU A 224 -7.09 43.70 6.60
C LEU A 224 -5.98 44.61 6.05
N THR A 225 -6.31 45.32 4.98
CA THR A 225 -5.65 46.56 4.60
C THR A 225 -6.26 47.71 5.41
N SER A 226 -5.43 48.48 6.13
CA SER A 226 -5.54 49.95 6.20
C SER A 226 -4.37 50.58 6.96
N ASN A 227 -3.58 51.35 6.21
CA ASN A 227 -2.78 52.54 6.59
C ASN A 227 -1.64 52.34 7.61
N LYS A 228 -0.40 52.82 7.40
CA LYS A 228 0.04 54.12 6.87
C LYS A 228 1.58 54.07 6.65
N ASN A 229 2.05 54.92 5.72
CA ASN A 229 3.36 55.60 5.69
C ASN A 229 4.66 54.91 5.23
N GLN A 230 5.11 55.43 4.07
CA GLN A 230 6.40 56.09 3.82
C GLN A 230 7.66 55.28 3.42
N ASN A 231 8.14 55.68 2.23
CA ASN A 231 9.53 55.84 1.76
C ASN A 231 10.26 54.67 1.07
N ASN A 232 10.63 54.95 -0.20
CA ASN A 232 11.94 54.78 -0.87
C ASN A 232 12.53 53.36 -0.98
N HIS A 233 13.21 52.90 -2.04
CA HIS A 233 13.62 53.39 -3.36
C HIS A 233 14.18 52.17 -4.14
N HIS A 234 14.06 52.20 -5.48
CA HIS A 234 15.01 51.67 -6.49
C HIS A 234 15.25 50.15 -6.76
N GLN A 235 14.97 49.82 -8.04
CA GLN A 235 15.77 49.07 -9.05
C GLN A 235 16.05 47.56 -8.85
N ASN A 236 15.55 46.66 -9.72
CA ASN A 236 16.02 46.28 -11.08
C ASN A 236 17.06 45.12 -11.03
N HIS A 237 16.68 43.90 -11.42
CA HIS A 237 17.39 43.06 -12.42
C HIS A 237 16.85 41.62 -12.53
N ASN A 238 16.96 41.12 -13.76
CA ASN A 238 16.63 39.78 -14.28
C ASN A 238 17.50 38.64 -13.69
N ASN A 239 16.94 37.42 -13.69
CA ASN A 239 17.46 36.17 -14.30
C ASN A 239 17.10 34.92 -13.47
N ASP A 240 16.72 33.88 -14.22
CA ASP A 240 16.93 32.43 -14.00
C ASP A 240 16.72 31.84 -12.60
N HIS A 241 15.89 30.79 -12.51
CA HIS A 241 16.38 29.42 -12.30
C HIS A 241 15.23 28.41 -12.32
N ASP A 242 15.41 27.45 -13.22
CA ASP A 242 14.93 26.07 -13.13
C ASP A 242 15.25 25.49 -11.74
N ASP A 243 14.25 24.93 -11.05
CA ASP A 243 14.49 24.04 -9.92
C ASP A 243 13.33 23.08 -9.74
N GLY A 244 13.65 21.80 -9.89
CA GLY A 244 12.74 20.67 -9.79
C GLY A 244 12.09 20.56 -8.42
N GLU A 245 10.76 20.59 -8.39
CA GLU A 245 9.99 20.19 -7.24
C GLU A 245 10.11 18.66 -7.04
N HIS A 246 11.03 18.26 -6.17
CA HIS A 246 10.89 17.05 -5.37
C HIS A 246 9.64 17.20 -4.48
N GLN A 247 8.48 16.95 -5.08
CA GLN A 247 7.23 16.82 -4.37
C GLN A 247 7.36 15.59 -3.48
N THR A 248 7.54 15.82 -2.18
CA THR A 248 7.45 14.80 -1.14
C THR A 248 6.07 14.17 -1.23
N LYS A 249 5.96 13.08 -2.01
CA LYS A 249 4.77 12.25 -2.09
C LYS A 249 4.41 11.84 -0.66
N LEU A 250 3.37 12.47 -0.12
CA LEU A 250 2.75 12.08 1.12
C LEU A 250 2.32 10.61 0.96
N ILE A 251 2.85 9.72 1.79
CA ILE A 251 2.59 8.30 1.69
C ILE A 251 1.20 8.07 2.25
N GLU A 252 0.29 7.63 1.39
CA GLU A 252 -1.07 7.29 1.79
C GLU A 252 -1.07 5.86 2.37
N ALA A 253 -0.86 5.76 3.68
CA ALA A 253 -1.09 4.54 4.45
C ALA A 253 -2.38 4.69 5.28
N LYS A 254 -3.37 3.80 5.11
CA LYS A 254 -4.61 3.80 5.89
C LYS A 254 -5.13 2.37 6.11
N ILE A 255 -5.90 2.16 7.18
CA ILE A 255 -6.58 0.89 7.43
C ILE A 255 -8.08 1.11 7.34
N GLU A 256 -8.75 0.31 6.53
CA GLU A 256 -10.19 0.39 6.31
C GLU A 256 -10.75 -1.02 6.19
N CYS A 257 -11.84 -1.31 6.90
CA CYS A 257 -12.51 -2.62 6.89
C CYS A 257 -11.56 -3.83 7.10
N GLY A 258 -10.53 -3.68 7.96
CA GLY A 258 -9.55 -4.73 8.23
C GLY A 258 -8.54 -4.99 7.10
N LYS A 259 -8.46 -4.11 6.09
CA LYS A 259 -7.46 -4.12 5.02
C LYS A 259 -6.51 -2.93 5.18
N LEU A 260 -5.24 -3.11 4.86
CA LEU A 260 -4.23 -2.05 4.83
C LEU A 260 -4.11 -1.52 3.41
N PHE A 261 -4.28 -0.22 3.22
CA PHE A 261 -3.89 0.48 2.01
C PHE A 261 -2.53 1.12 2.22
N CYS A 262 -1.55 0.80 1.38
CA CYS A 262 -0.22 1.40 1.40
C CYS A 262 0.36 1.36 -0.02
N ASP A 263 1.09 2.40 -0.44
CA ASP A 263 1.68 2.50 -1.78
C ASP A 263 0.70 2.19 -2.92
N LYS A 264 -0.52 2.74 -2.79
CA LYS A 264 -1.64 2.57 -3.74
C LYS A 264 -2.12 1.13 -3.91
N LYS A 265 -1.84 0.25 -2.95
CA LYS A 265 -2.21 -1.16 -2.97
C LYS A 265 -2.90 -1.57 -1.68
N TRP A 266 -3.89 -2.45 -1.81
CA TRP A 266 -4.57 -3.07 -0.69
C TRP A 266 -3.90 -4.37 -0.29
N PHE A 267 -3.78 -4.58 1.01
CA PHE A 267 -3.22 -5.76 1.64
C PHE A 267 -4.21 -6.33 2.66
N HIS A 268 -4.26 -7.66 2.75
CA HIS A 268 -5.15 -8.36 3.67
C HIS A 268 -4.41 -9.33 4.58
N ARG A 269 -5.09 -9.77 5.65
CA ARG A 269 -4.58 -10.82 6.53
C ARG A 269 -4.28 -12.10 5.74
N GLY A 270 -3.18 -12.76 6.06
CA GLY A 270 -2.70 -13.98 5.41
C GLY A 270 -1.88 -13.75 4.15
N GLN A 271 -1.74 -12.49 3.69
CA GLN A 271 -1.00 -12.19 2.47
C GLN A 271 0.52 -12.19 2.70
N ASN A 272 1.25 -12.77 1.74
CA ASN A 272 2.71 -12.70 1.66
C ASN A 272 3.17 -11.35 1.14
N VAL A 273 4.12 -10.75 1.85
CA VAL A 273 4.65 -9.41 1.58
C VAL A 273 6.15 -9.36 1.85
N PHE A 274 6.85 -8.43 1.23
CA PHE A 274 8.20 -8.06 1.65
C PHE A 274 8.11 -6.79 2.50
N ILE A 275 8.81 -6.80 3.62
CA ILE A 275 8.93 -5.64 4.50
C ILE A 275 10.31 -5.06 4.27
N GLU A 276 10.35 -3.78 3.90
CA GLU A 276 11.58 -3.00 3.87
C GLU A 276 11.78 -2.38 5.25
N SER A 277 12.86 -2.76 5.94
CA SER A 277 13.26 -2.16 7.21
C SER A 277 14.02 -0.84 6.96
N PRO A 278 14.19 0.02 8.00
CA PRO A 278 14.88 1.30 7.85
C PRO A 278 16.33 1.19 7.37
N ASP A 279 16.94 0.01 7.53
CA ASP A 279 18.28 -0.33 7.11
C ASP A 279 18.36 -0.75 5.62
N GLY A 280 17.23 -0.71 4.89
CA GLY A 280 17.14 -1.12 3.49
C GLY A 280 17.05 -2.63 3.28
N SER A 281 16.94 -3.42 4.35
CA SER A 281 16.78 -4.87 4.23
C SER A 281 15.34 -5.22 3.81
N LEU A 282 15.21 -6.05 2.77
CA LEU A 282 13.92 -6.57 2.28
C LEU A 282 13.70 -7.98 2.81
N GLU A 283 12.79 -8.12 3.77
CA GLU A 283 12.53 -9.41 4.42
C GLU A 283 11.16 -9.98 4.00
N PRO A 284 11.11 -11.22 3.46
CA PRO A 284 9.85 -11.88 3.18
C PRO A 284 9.10 -12.14 4.49
N SER A 285 7.82 -11.81 4.51
CA SER A 285 6.94 -11.88 5.68
C SER A 285 5.49 -12.23 5.29
N ILE A 286 4.66 -12.55 6.29
CA ILE A 286 3.21 -12.78 6.14
C ILE A 286 2.43 -11.90 7.12
N ILE A 287 1.35 -11.28 6.65
CA ILE A 287 0.47 -10.45 7.48
C ILE A 287 -0.37 -11.36 8.38
N LEU A 288 -0.18 -11.29 9.69
CA LEU A 288 -0.94 -12.09 10.65
C LEU A 288 -2.22 -11.40 11.11
N HIS A 289 -2.18 -10.09 11.32
CA HIS A 289 -3.30 -9.34 11.86
C HIS A 289 -3.23 -7.88 11.40
N ILE A 290 -4.37 -7.30 11.05
CA ILE A 290 -4.54 -5.88 10.76
C ILE A 290 -5.48 -5.35 11.83
N GLY A 291 -4.93 -4.55 12.76
CA GLY A 291 -5.68 -3.87 13.81
C GLY A 291 -6.22 -2.53 13.33
N THR A 292 -6.56 -1.64 14.26
CA THR A 292 -7.08 -0.31 13.91
C THR A 292 -5.96 0.66 13.49
N ASN A 293 -4.82 0.61 14.19
CA ASN A 293 -3.68 1.51 13.97
C ASN A 293 -2.35 0.76 13.79
N ASP A 294 -2.38 -0.57 13.73
CA ASP A 294 -1.19 -1.41 13.69
C ASP A 294 -1.41 -2.69 12.87
N ILE A 295 -0.30 -3.23 12.39
CA ILE A 295 -0.24 -4.47 11.63
C ILE A 295 0.78 -5.37 12.31
N ILE A 296 0.40 -6.64 12.49
CA ILE A 296 1.31 -7.67 12.98
C ILE A 296 1.72 -8.54 11.79
N VAL A 297 3.01 -8.63 11.57
CA VAL A 297 3.64 -9.38 10.50
C VAL A 297 4.59 -10.41 11.08
N LYS A 298 4.67 -11.57 10.45
CA LYS A 298 5.61 -12.62 10.82
C LYS A 298 6.67 -12.76 9.74
N ARG A 299 7.93 -12.63 10.13
CA ARG A 299 9.08 -12.85 9.23
C ARG A 299 9.25 -14.32 8.90
N TYR A 300 9.72 -14.61 7.70
CA TYR A 300 10.08 -15.98 7.31
C TYR A 300 11.46 -16.41 7.82
N SER A 301 12.40 -15.47 7.98
CA SER A 301 13.79 -15.75 8.37
C SER A 301 13.89 -16.38 9.77
N ASP A 302 13.20 -15.81 10.75
CA ASP A 302 13.33 -16.19 12.16
C ASP A 302 11.98 -16.48 12.84
N SER A 303 10.89 -16.46 12.08
CA SER A 303 9.52 -16.62 12.60
C SER A 303 9.11 -15.59 13.67
N GLN A 304 9.85 -14.50 13.84
CA GLN A 304 9.51 -13.46 14.80
C GLN A 304 8.33 -12.62 14.31
N ARG A 305 7.55 -12.11 15.27
CA ARG A 305 6.42 -11.23 15.02
C ARG A 305 6.85 -9.79 15.24
N ILE A 306 6.64 -8.97 14.23
CA ILE A 306 6.90 -7.54 14.27
C ILE A 306 5.55 -6.83 14.27
N LYS A 307 5.41 -5.83 15.14
CA LYS A 307 4.29 -4.91 15.17
C LYS A 307 4.71 -3.62 14.48
N ILE A 308 4.03 -3.26 13.40
CA ILE A 308 4.25 -2.05 12.61
C ILE A 308 3.05 -1.14 12.82
N THR A 309 3.25 0.08 13.29
CA THR A 309 2.16 1.05 13.42
C THR A 309 1.88 1.75 12.10
N LEU A 310 0.66 2.28 11.94
CA LEU A 310 0.30 3.06 10.75
C LEU A 310 1.23 4.27 10.56
N ASN A 311 1.68 4.88 11.66
CA ASN A 311 2.64 5.97 11.64
C ASN A 311 4.02 5.54 11.14
N ASP A 312 4.45 4.31 11.46
CA ASP A 312 5.73 3.78 10.95
C ASP A 312 5.70 3.63 9.40
N LEU A 313 4.52 3.36 8.82
CA LEU A 313 4.33 3.31 7.37
C LEU A 313 4.28 4.71 6.73
N MET A 314 3.56 5.64 7.36
CA MET A 314 3.51 7.03 6.89
C MET A 314 4.89 7.71 6.91
N THR A 315 5.78 7.29 7.82
CA THR A 315 7.12 7.84 8.00
C THR A 315 8.22 7.09 7.24
N LYS A 316 7.88 6.09 6.39
CA LYS A 316 8.82 5.17 5.72
C LYS A 316 9.75 4.40 6.63
N LYS A 317 9.43 4.27 7.91
CA LYS A 317 10.20 3.39 8.78
C LYS A 317 10.02 1.93 8.34
N PHE A 318 8.87 1.60 7.77
CA PHE A 318 8.65 0.34 7.05
C PHE A 318 7.91 0.59 5.74
N SER A 319 8.18 -0.24 4.72
CA SER A 319 7.44 -0.27 3.45
C SER A 319 6.98 -1.69 3.13
N PHE A 320 5.89 -1.83 2.36
CA PHE A 320 5.33 -3.13 1.96
C PHE A 320 5.39 -3.31 0.45
N GLN A 321 6.05 -4.38 0.00
CA GLN A 321 6.05 -4.78 -1.42
C GLN A 321 5.31 -6.11 -1.61
N LYS A 322 4.52 -6.21 -2.68
CA LYS A 322 3.81 -7.43 -3.03
C LYS A 322 4.80 -8.43 -3.63
N LYS A 323 4.77 -9.68 -3.16
CA LYS A 323 5.45 -10.79 -3.82
C LYS A 323 4.75 -11.07 -5.15
N TRP A 324 5.51 -11.04 -6.26
CA TRP A 324 5.03 -11.37 -7.59
C TRP A 324 4.67 -12.85 -7.70
#